data_AF-A0A5J4KID2-F1
#
_entry.id   AF-A0A5J4KID2-F1
#
_cell.length_a   1.000
_cell.length_b   1.000
_cell.length_c   1.000
_cell.angle_alpha   90.00
_cell.angle_beta   90.00
_cell.angle_gamma   90.00
#
_symmetry.space_group_name_H-M   'P 1'
#
loop_
_entity.id
_entity.type
_entity.pdbx_description
1 polymer ?
#
loop_
_entity_poly.entity_id
_entity_poly.type
_entity_poly.pdbx_seq_one_letter_code
_entity_poly.pdbx_strand_id
1 'polypeptide(L)'
;MSIVQQEEKKHPDRQHYILTMLLKHNLYGVDLAPDAIMMCRLRLYLARLAYVQRLEDIQPWSTLSFNIHTGNALVGMIRDSGDSTSTTDQTAIRQAHQHPFHWQQTFPEVFRAGGFEVIIGNPPYLEYSKVKGEYAIDGYEEKSCGNIYAAIIERSLALCRPGQSQLGLIVPISLCSSQRFTALRQRLFKQHTALWLANFEIFPCRLFEGAFQRLSILLASQQSNSLAPALYVTRIHRWYTVERPYLLSLLHYTQVQTLQTQTPLTFPKLASTQQEHILQRIQQSAASMNIGKSIADKPTDYYVYYQEATNYWMKAVCHVPFYKKNGQVMAPPHGRFLFFADWQTAQSVMAVLNSSLFYLWFASFSDGFHLSHALVKDFPLSQALLLSSELSTLAQKLELDIQIHARPSTRNTQSKTPDTQSVHLIELTEYYMRFSKPILDDIDRILALYYHFTTDDLDFVLHYDGKHRLTSQHKKYKG
;
A
#
# COMPACT_ATOMS: atom_id res chain seq x y z
N MET A 1 45.23 1.83 -18.42
CA MET A 1 45.12 1.52 -16.98
C MET A 1 43.96 2.33 -16.43
N SER A 2 42.96 1.71 -15.82
CA SER A 2 41.80 2.45 -15.28
C SER A 2 42.25 3.37 -14.13
N ILE A 3 41.49 4.45 -13.87
CA ILE A 3 41.69 5.35 -12.72
C ILE A 3 41.87 4.54 -11.41
N VAL A 4 41.14 3.43 -11.29
CA VAL A 4 41.22 2.46 -10.19
C VAL A 4 42.62 1.85 -10.01
N GLN A 5 43.32 1.50 -11.10
CA GLN A 5 44.66 0.90 -11.03
C GLN A 5 45.76 1.90 -10.66
N GLN A 6 45.57 3.19 -10.94
CA GLN A 6 46.52 4.24 -10.55
C GLN A 6 46.30 4.69 -9.09
N GLU A 7 45.09 4.57 -8.56
CA GLU A 7 44.80 4.90 -7.15
C GLU A 7 44.98 3.73 -6.18
N GLU A 8 44.89 2.46 -6.63
CA GLU A 8 45.21 1.28 -5.80
C GLU A 8 46.62 1.32 -5.19
N LYS A 9 47.59 1.96 -5.85
CA LYS A 9 48.95 2.12 -5.32
C LYS A 9 49.06 3.15 -4.18
N LYS A 10 48.01 3.94 -3.92
CA LYS A 10 47.98 5.00 -2.89
C LYS A 10 47.09 4.67 -1.68
N HIS A 11 46.32 3.59 -1.72
CA HIS A 11 45.38 3.23 -0.65
C HIS A 11 45.58 1.76 -0.23
N PRO A 12 46.08 1.49 1.00
CA PRO A 12 46.48 0.15 1.41
C PRO A 12 45.31 -0.83 1.62
N ASP A 13 44.07 -0.35 1.71
CA ASP A 13 42.87 -1.18 1.88
C ASP A 13 41.84 -0.93 0.76
N ARG A 14 41.54 -2.00 0.01
CA ARG A 14 40.60 -1.98 -1.13
C ARG A 14 39.18 -1.56 -0.72
N GLN A 15 38.70 -1.98 0.46
CA GLN A 15 37.35 -1.63 0.92
C GLN A 15 37.26 -0.15 1.29
N HIS A 16 38.29 0.38 1.95
CA HIS A 16 38.39 1.82 2.23
C HIS A 16 38.36 2.66 0.96
N TYR A 17 39.11 2.24 -0.07
CA TYR A 17 39.13 2.91 -1.38
C TYR A 17 37.75 2.89 -2.05
N ILE A 18 37.12 1.71 -2.15
CA ILE A 18 35.79 1.55 -2.77
C ILE A 18 34.77 2.45 -2.07
N LEU A 19 34.71 2.45 -0.73
CA LEU A 19 33.78 3.30 0.01
C LEU A 19 34.06 4.78 -0.22
N THR A 20 35.34 5.19 -0.29
CA THR A 20 35.70 6.58 -0.60
C THR A 20 35.19 7.01 -1.96
N MET A 21 35.36 6.17 -2.99
CA MET A 21 34.87 6.46 -4.34
C MET A 21 33.34 6.52 -4.38
N LEU A 22 32.66 5.56 -3.74
CA LEU A 22 31.20 5.55 -3.66
C LEU A 22 30.66 6.83 -3.01
N LEU A 23 31.23 7.25 -1.88
CA LEU A 23 30.79 8.45 -1.15
C LEU A 23 31.00 9.74 -1.92
N LYS A 24 32.05 9.82 -2.74
CA LYS A 24 32.39 11.03 -3.51
C LYS A 24 31.71 11.11 -4.87
N HIS A 25 31.42 9.98 -5.51
CA HIS A 25 31.06 9.93 -6.92
C HIS A 25 29.80 9.16 -7.25
N ASN A 26 29.22 8.41 -6.31
CA ASN A 26 28.06 7.54 -6.59
C ASN A 26 26.90 7.74 -5.61
N LEU A 27 27.16 8.18 -4.39
CA LEU A 27 26.14 8.37 -3.36
C LEU A 27 25.74 9.84 -3.26
N TYR A 28 24.46 10.10 -3.54
CA TYR A 28 23.83 11.41 -3.50
C TYR A 28 22.61 11.36 -2.60
N GLY A 29 22.34 12.43 -1.86
CA GLY A 29 21.25 12.43 -0.90
C GLY A 29 20.77 13.81 -0.54
N VAL A 30 19.50 13.89 -0.19
CA VAL A 30 18.85 15.11 0.28
C VAL A 30 17.88 14.77 1.41
N ASP A 31 17.83 15.62 2.42
CA ASP A 31 16.87 15.54 3.52
C ASP A 31 16.51 16.96 3.96
N LEU A 32 15.28 17.15 4.44
CA LEU A 32 14.83 18.43 4.94
C LEU A 32 15.46 18.76 6.31
N ALA A 33 15.77 17.74 7.11
CA ALA A 33 16.30 17.90 8.47
C ALA A 33 17.84 17.98 8.47
N PRO A 34 18.44 19.12 8.88
CA PRO A 34 19.90 19.27 8.96
C PRO A 34 20.57 18.23 9.86
N ASP A 35 19.93 17.88 10.98
CA ASP A 35 20.45 16.89 11.93
C ASP A 35 20.51 15.49 11.31
N ALA A 36 19.51 15.12 10.50
CA ALA A 36 19.52 13.85 9.78
C ALA A 36 20.68 13.78 8.77
N ILE A 37 20.96 14.89 8.07
CA ILE A 37 22.12 15.01 7.17
C ILE A 37 23.44 14.85 7.93
N MET A 38 23.60 15.54 9.07
CA MET A 38 24.80 15.43 9.89
C MET A 38 25.00 13.99 10.38
N MET A 39 23.96 13.36 10.90
CA MET A 39 24.01 11.97 11.37
C MET A 39 24.28 10.97 10.24
N CYS A 40 23.71 11.20 9.06
CA CYS A 40 23.97 10.39 7.87
C CYS A 40 25.44 10.46 7.46
N ARG A 41 25.97 11.67 7.26
CA ARG A 41 27.38 11.89 6.93
C ARG A 41 28.30 11.24 7.99
N LEU A 42 27.96 11.35 9.28
CA LEU A 42 28.77 10.80 10.38
C LEU A 42 28.82 9.28 10.31
N ARG A 43 27.68 8.63 10.11
CA ARG A 43 27.61 7.17 9.94
C ARG A 43 28.40 6.69 8.73
N LEU A 44 28.32 7.41 7.61
CA LEU A 44 29.09 7.08 6.40
C LEU A 44 30.61 7.21 6.64
N TYR A 45 31.03 8.25 7.36
CA TYR A 45 32.44 8.40 7.77
C TYR A 45 32.90 7.27 8.68
N LEU A 46 32.13 6.93 9.71
CA LEU A 46 32.46 5.84 10.63
C LEU A 46 32.52 4.49 9.91
N ALA A 47 31.58 4.22 9.00
CA ALA A 47 31.59 3.02 8.16
C ALA A 47 32.86 2.94 7.29
N ARG A 48 33.32 4.08 6.75
CA ARG A 48 34.58 4.16 6.00
C ARG A 48 35.81 3.98 6.90
N LEU A 49 35.79 4.55 8.09
CA LEU A 49 36.88 4.46 9.08
C LEU A 49 37.09 3.04 9.61
N ALA A 50 36.02 2.23 9.69
CA ALA A 50 36.10 0.84 10.15
C ALA A 50 37.07 -0.03 9.32
N TYR A 51 37.43 0.41 8.10
CA TYR A 51 38.36 -0.28 7.19
C TYR A 51 39.74 0.40 7.12
N VAL A 52 40.01 1.39 7.96
CA VAL A 52 41.32 2.04 8.05
C VAL A 52 42.22 1.22 8.97
N GLN A 53 43.38 0.78 8.45
CA GLN A 53 44.30 -0.09 9.21
C GLN A 53 45.38 0.69 9.99
N ARG A 54 45.76 1.89 9.53
CA ARG A 54 46.79 2.71 10.16
C ARG A 54 46.23 4.06 10.56
N LEU A 55 46.63 4.57 11.73
CA LEU A 55 46.19 5.88 12.23
C LEU A 55 46.54 7.03 11.29
N GLU A 56 47.66 6.92 10.57
CA GLU A 56 48.12 7.91 9.57
C GLU A 56 47.21 8.01 8.34
N ASP A 57 46.41 6.98 8.05
CA ASP A 57 45.47 6.96 6.92
C ASP A 57 44.11 7.58 7.30
N ILE A 58 43.92 8.01 8.56
CA ILE A 58 42.69 8.66 9.02
C ILE A 58 42.66 10.10 8.51
N GLN A 59 41.82 10.34 7.51
CA GLN A 59 41.54 11.70 7.05
C GLN A 59 40.59 12.43 8.01
N PRO A 60 40.88 13.68 8.39
CA PRO A 60 39.98 14.48 9.22
C PRO A 60 38.60 14.65 8.57
N TRP A 61 37.55 14.63 9.38
CA TRP A 61 36.17 14.83 8.94
C TRP A 61 35.97 16.07 8.05
N SER A 62 36.63 17.18 8.40
CA SER A 62 36.53 18.45 7.66
C SER A 62 37.05 18.37 6.22
N THR A 63 37.84 17.36 5.89
CA THR A 63 38.41 17.17 4.55
C THR A 63 37.51 16.34 3.64
N LEU A 64 36.38 15.82 4.15
CA LEU A 64 35.48 14.97 3.39
C LEU A 64 34.38 15.78 2.72
N SER A 65 34.37 15.70 1.39
CA SER A 65 33.23 16.12 0.59
C SER A 65 32.19 15.00 0.58
N PHE A 66 30.94 15.35 0.88
CA PHE A 66 29.78 14.46 0.78
C PHE A 66 28.74 15.11 -0.12
N ASN A 67 28.17 14.33 -1.04
CA ASN A 67 27.06 14.79 -1.89
C ASN A 67 25.69 14.57 -1.20
N ILE A 68 25.64 14.79 0.11
CA ILE A 68 24.46 14.60 0.97
C ILE A 68 24.08 15.97 1.53
N HIS A 69 22.98 16.58 1.10
CA HIS A 69 22.69 18.00 1.35
C HIS A 69 21.35 18.23 2.05
N THR A 70 21.25 19.30 2.82
CA THR A 70 19.97 19.74 3.38
C THR A 70 19.15 20.45 2.31
N GLY A 71 17.87 20.09 2.18
CA GLY A 71 16.94 20.77 1.29
C GLY A 71 15.61 20.03 1.13
N ASN A 72 14.62 20.72 0.58
CA ASN A 72 13.34 20.12 0.23
C ASN A 72 13.41 19.48 -1.15
N ALA A 73 13.48 18.15 -1.20
CA ALA A 73 13.53 17.36 -2.44
C ALA A 73 12.40 17.67 -3.45
N LEU A 74 11.23 18.10 -2.95
CA LEU A 74 10.04 18.35 -3.77
C LEU A 74 9.96 19.77 -4.31
N VAL A 75 10.71 20.71 -3.75
CA VAL A 75 10.66 22.12 -4.15
C VAL A 75 12.01 22.49 -4.78
N GLY A 76 12.00 23.31 -5.82
CA GLY A 76 13.20 23.65 -6.58
C GLY A 76 13.19 23.03 -7.98
N MET A 77 14.16 23.46 -8.78
CA MET A 77 14.25 23.08 -10.19
C MET A 77 14.89 21.69 -10.32
N ILE A 78 14.33 20.86 -11.22
CA ILE A 78 14.98 19.62 -11.66
C ILE A 78 16.04 19.95 -12.71
N ARG A 79 15.65 20.73 -13.74
CA ARG A 79 16.52 21.17 -14.83
C ARG A 79 16.52 22.68 -14.95
N ASP A 80 17.63 23.27 -15.39
CA ASP A 80 17.70 24.70 -15.68
C ASP A 80 16.80 25.02 -16.90
N SER A 81 15.74 25.79 -16.69
CA SER A 81 14.97 26.37 -17.77
C SER A 81 15.76 27.53 -18.36
N GLY A 82 16.13 27.44 -19.64
CA GLY A 82 16.83 28.52 -20.37
C GLY A 82 16.02 29.82 -20.52
N ASP A 83 14.80 29.90 -19.97
CA ASP A 83 14.02 31.13 -19.88
C ASP A 83 14.34 31.89 -18.59
N SER A 84 15.30 32.80 -18.71
CA SER A 84 15.43 33.95 -17.83
C SER A 84 14.48 35.05 -18.31
N THR A 85 13.18 34.92 -18.06
CA THR A 85 12.24 36.06 -18.16
C THR A 85 11.25 36.12 -17.00
N SER A 86 11.45 37.15 -16.17
CA SER A 86 10.49 37.91 -15.35
C SER A 86 9.50 37.16 -14.44
N THR A 87 9.63 37.36 -13.12
CA THR A 87 8.78 38.32 -12.38
C THR A 87 9.33 38.50 -10.96
N THR A 88 9.90 39.67 -10.72
CA THR A 88 10.03 40.28 -9.40
C THR A 88 8.63 40.73 -8.99
N ASP A 89 8.04 40.07 -7.99
CA ASP A 89 7.32 40.69 -6.86
C ASP A 89 6.40 39.67 -6.17
N GLN A 90 6.48 39.65 -4.83
CA GLN A 90 5.73 38.81 -3.87
C GLN A 90 6.16 37.33 -3.65
N THR A 91 6.91 36.69 -4.55
CA THR A 91 7.35 35.28 -4.42
C THR A 91 8.60 35.06 -3.54
N ALA A 92 9.48 36.06 -3.43
CA ALA A 92 10.76 35.92 -2.70
C ALA A 92 10.60 35.69 -1.18
N ILE A 93 9.55 36.23 -0.56
CA ILE A 93 9.30 36.09 0.89
C ILE A 93 8.73 34.69 1.23
N ARG A 94 8.02 34.04 0.30
CA ARG A 94 7.56 32.64 0.47
C ARG A 94 8.66 31.62 0.21
N GLN A 95 9.67 31.94 -0.60
CA GLN A 95 10.77 31.04 -0.96
C GLN A 95 11.79 30.81 0.18
N ALA A 96 11.99 31.79 1.07
CA ALA A 96 12.95 31.68 2.17
C ALA A 96 12.59 30.60 3.20
N HIS A 97 11.30 30.25 3.35
CA HIS A 97 10.82 29.22 4.28
C HIS A 97 10.80 27.79 3.69
N GLN A 98 11.16 27.61 2.42
CA GLN A 98 10.94 26.34 1.70
C GLN A 98 12.21 25.52 1.47
N HIS A 99 13.40 26.07 1.78
CA HIS A 99 14.71 25.47 1.50
C HIS A 99 14.73 24.65 0.19
N PRO A 100 14.38 25.27 -0.97
CA PRO A 100 14.27 24.54 -2.23
C PRO A 100 15.57 23.84 -2.57
N PHE A 101 15.47 22.61 -3.07
CA PHE A 101 16.62 21.86 -3.53
C PHE A 101 16.70 21.89 -5.06
N HIS A 102 17.66 22.65 -5.59
CA HIS A 102 17.91 22.78 -7.02
C HIS A 102 18.83 21.63 -7.48
N TRP A 103 18.22 20.58 -8.03
CA TRP A 103 18.91 19.30 -8.28
C TRP A 103 20.03 19.42 -9.31
N GLN A 104 19.77 20.00 -10.49
CA GLN A 104 20.81 20.16 -11.53
C GLN A 104 21.96 21.07 -11.09
N GLN A 105 21.67 22.10 -10.29
CA GLN A 105 22.70 23.02 -9.80
C GLN A 105 23.56 22.37 -8.71
N THR A 106 22.96 21.53 -7.86
CA THR A 106 23.67 20.86 -6.77
C THR A 106 24.45 19.64 -7.26
N PHE A 107 23.93 18.90 -8.24
CA PHE A 107 24.53 17.67 -8.78
C PHE A 107 24.75 17.73 -10.30
N PRO A 108 25.47 18.74 -10.83
CA PRO A 108 25.57 18.98 -12.26
C PRO A 108 26.15 17.81 -13.06
N GLU A 109 27.04 17.03 -12.47
CA GLU A 109 27.62 15.84 -13.09
C GLU A 109 26.61 14.72 -13.32
N VAL A 110 25.63 14.55 -12.42
CA VAL A 110 24.56 13.55 -12.57
C VAL A 110 23.66 13.94 -13.75
N PHE A 111 23.29 15.22 -13.85
CA PHE A 111 22.43 15.70 -14.93
C PHE A 111 23.17 15.77 -16.27
N ARG A 112 24.50 16.01 -16.27
CA ARG A 112 25.33 15.85 -17.47
C ARG A 112 25.37 14.41 -17.96
N ALA A 113 25.27 13.43 -17.06
CA ALA A 113 25.12 12.01 -17.40
C ALA A 113 23.68 11.60 -17.77
N GLY A 114 22.71 12.52 -17.67
CA GLY A 114 21.32 12.33 -18.07
C GLY A 114 20.33 12.05 -16.94
N GLY A 115 20.79 12.02 -15.68
CA GLY A 115 19.97 11.75 -14.49
C GLY A 115 20.50 10.59 -13.65
N PHE A 116 19.77 10.23 -12.59
CA PHE A 116 20.15 9.14 -11.70
C PHE A 116 19.85 7.78 -12.30
N GLU A 117 20.82 6.87 -12.28
CA GLU A 117 20.62 5.47 -12.71
C GLU A 117 19.90 4.65 -11.63
N VAL A 118 20.05 5.01 -10.36
CA VAL A 118 19.39 4.36 -9.23
C VAL A 118 18.90 5.41 -8.25
N ILE A 119 17.63 5.35 -7.89
CA ILE A 119 17.05 6.12 -6.79
C ILE A 119 16.47 5.13 -5.78
N ILE A 120 16.87 5.27 -4.52
CA ILE A 120 16.28 4.53 -3.40
C ILE A 120 15.80 5.48 -2.32
N GLY A 121 14.75 5.10 -1.59
CA GLY A 121 14.24 5.96 -0.53
C GLY A 121 13.08 5.40 0.28
N ASN A 122 12.87 6.04 1.43
CA ASN A 122 11.69 5.83 2.26
C ASN A 122 10.94 7.17 2.38
N PRO A 123 10.07 7.51 1.41
CA PRO A 123 9.39 8.80 1.37
C PRO A 123 8.50 9.04 2.61
N PRO A 124 8.22 10.30 2.98
CA PRO A 124 7.33 10.62 4.09
C PRO A 124 5.87 10.22 3.81
N TYR A 125 5.23 9.57 4.79
CA TYR A 125 3.83 9.12 4.72
C TYR A 125 2.87 10.13 5.33
N LEU A 126 2.75 11.31 4.70
CA LEU A 126 2.03 12.46 5.27
C LEU A 126 1.03 13.03 4.27
N GLU A 127 -0.17 13.36 4.72
CA GLU A 127 -1.14 14.08 3.87
C GLU A 127 -0.64 15.51 3.61
N TYR A 128 -0.72 15.93 2.35
CA TYR A 128 -0.30 17.26 1.89
C TYR A 128 -1.04 18.39 2.64
N SER A 129 -2.27 18.15 3.08
CA SER A 129 -3.04 19.11 3.87
C SER A 129 -2.34 19.56 5.17
N LYS A 130 -1.40 18.77 5.68
CA LYS A 130 -0.60 19.09 6.87
C LYS A 130 0.61 19.98 6.60
N VAL A 131 1.10 20.03 5.36
CA VAL A 131 2.31 20.78 4.98
C VAL A 131 2.05 21.90 3.97
N LYS A 132 0.84 21.98 3.41
CA LYS A 132 0.45 22.98 2.39
C LYS A 132 0.61 24.44 2.87
N GLY A 133 0.72 24.67 4.18
CA GLY A 133 1.00 25.98 4.76
C GLY A 133 2.50 26.32 4.81
N GLU A 134 3.38 25.32 4.70
CA GLU A 134 4.83 25.47 4.77
C GLU A 134 5.44 25.60 3.36
N TYR A 135 5.01 24.76 2.42
CA TYR A 135 5.46 24.80 1.03
C TYR A 135 4.39 24.31 0.05
N ALA A 136 4.50 24.77 -1.19
CA ALA A 136 3.62 24.33 -2.27
C ALA A 136 4.29 23.22 -3.11
N ILE A 137 3.52 22.19 -3.43
CA ILE A 137 3.88 21.17 -4.42
C ILE A 137 3.18 21.57 -5.72
N ASP A 138 3.91 22.27 -6.59
CA ASP A 138 3.43 22.79 -7.88
C ASP A 138 4.19 22.13 -9.04
N GLY A 139 3.51 21.92 -10.18
CA GLY A 139 4.07 21.21 -11.35
C GLY A 139 4.02 19.67 -11.27
N TYR A 140 3.22 19.14 -10.36
CA TYR A 140 2.97 17.71 -10.18
C TYR A 140 1.52 17.40 -10.58
N GLU A 141 1.29 16.48 -11.51
CA GLU A 141 -0.08 16.09 -11.89
C GLU A 141 -0.82 15.44 -10.69
N GLU A 142 -0.06 14.93 -9.73
CA GLU A 142 -0.50 14.12 -8.61
C GLU A 142 -0.84 14.92 -7.34
N LYS A 143 -0.95 16.25 -7.38
CA LYS A 143 -1.45 17.08 -6.25
C LYS A 143 -2.82 16.58 -5.73
N SER A 144 -3.62 15.97 -6.60
CA SER A 144 -4.90 15.32 -6.30
C SER A 144 -4.79 14.03 -5.46
N CYS A 145 -3.63 13.37 -5.49
CA CYS A 145 -3.36 12.18 -4.67
C CYS A 145 -3.30 12.52 -3.18
N GLY A 146 -2.98 13.78 -2.84
CA GLY A 146 -2.95 14.41 -1.52
C GLY A 146 -2.09 13.76 -0.44
N ASN A 147 -1.30 12.73 -0.75
CA ASN A 147 -0.24 12.23 0.10
C ASN A 147 1.14 12.51 -0.51
N ILE A 148 2.09 12.97 0.30
CA ILE A 148 3.38 13.50 -0.16
C ILE A 148 4.23 12.44 -0.86
N TYR A 149 4.12 11.15 -0.47
CA TYR A 149 4.91 10.11 -1.13
C TYR A 149 4.63 10.00 -2.63
N ALA A 150 3.42 10.36 -3.09
CA ALA A 150 3.09 10.35 -4.51
C ALA A 150 3.90 11.40 -5.30
N ALA A 151 4.04 12.61 -4.73
CA ALA A 151 4.88 13.65 -5.31
C ALA A 151 6.37 13.25 -5.29
N ILE A 152 6.82 12.51 -4.27
CA ILE A 152 8.21 11.99 -4.25
C ILE A 152 8.42 10.95 -5.33
N ILE A 153 7.45 10.06 -5.59
CA ILE A 153 7.51 9.12 -6.71
C ILE A 153 7.64 9.91 -8.02
N GLU A 154 6.73 10.84 -8.31
CA GLU A 154 6.77 11.65 -9.53
C GLU A 154 8.09 12.43 -9.67
N ARG A 155 8.57 13.04 -8.57
CA ARG A 155 9.87 13.72 -8.57
C ARG A 155 11.00 12.75 -8.90
N SER A 156 11.00 11.57 -8.31
CA SER A 156 12.01 10.53 -8.57
C SER A 156 12.01 10.11 -10.03
N LEU A 157 10.83 9.93 -10.63
CA LEU A 157 10.70 9.58 -12.06
C LEU A 157 11.30 10.65 -12.97
N ALA A 158 11.14 11.93 -12.63
CA ALA A 158 11.72 13.03 -13.39
C ALA A 158 13.23 13.21 -13.15
N LEU A 159 13.76 12.70 -12.03
CA LEU A 159 15.20 12.70 -11.70
C LEU A 159 15.94 11.50 -12.30
N CYS A 160 15.23 10.41 -12.59
CA CYS A 160 15.80 9.21 -13.19
C CYS A 160 16.37 9.49 -14.59
N ARG A 161 17.44 8.78 -14.92
CA ARG A 161 18.01 8.72 -16.26
C ARG A 161 17.02 8.01 -17.20
N PRO A 162 16.58 8.63 -18.30
CA PRO A 162 15.66 7.99 -19.24
C PRO A 162 16.28 6.74 -19.88
N GLY A 163 15.49 5.68 -20.03
CA GLY A 163 15.90 4.44 -20.71
C GLY A 163 16.84 3.52 -19.93
N GLN A 164 17.43 3.97 -18.83
CA GLN A 164 18.31 3.15 -18.00
C GLN A 164 18.28 3.63 -16.55
N SER A 165 17.24 3.21 -15.82
CA SER A 165 17.12 3.55 -14.41
C SER A 165 16.41 2.50 -13.59
N GLN A 166 16.66 2.54 -12.27
CA GLN A 166 15.98 1.76 -11.27
C GLN A 166 15.47 2.66 -10.15
N LEU A 167 14.25 2.41 -9.69
CA LEU A 167 13.62 3.11 -8.58
C LEU A 167 13.23 2.10 -7.50
N GLY A 168 13.65 2.31 -6.27
CA GLY A 168 13.31 1.47 -5.12
C GLY A 168 12.75 2.31 -3.96
N LEU A 169 11.45 2.26 -3.74
CA LEU A 169 10.79 3.05 -2.70
C LEU A 169 9.95 2.18 -1.76
N ILE A 170 9.93 2.53 -0.48
CA ILE A 170 8.99 1.93 0.49
C ILE A 170 7.82 2.89 0.68
N VAL A 171 6.63 2.53 0.21
CA VAL A 171 5.48 3.43 0.08
C VAL A 171 4.24 2.84 0.74
N PRO A 172 3.24 3.66 1.12
CA PRO A 172 1.94 3.15 1.57
C PRO A 172 1.29 2.21 0.54
N ILE A 173 0.70 1.10 1.01
CA ILE A 173 0.00 0.13 0.15
C ILE A 173 -1.17 0.75 -0.63
N SER A 174 -1.67 1.92 -0.20
CA SER A 174 -2.74 2.65 -0.88
C SER A 174 -2.40 2.98 -2.34
N LEU A 175 -1.10 3.03 -2.70
CA LEU A 175 -0.65 3.11 -4.09
C LEU A 175 -1.28 2.02 -4.96
N CYS A 176 -1.48 0.80 -4.43
CA CYS A 176 -1.93 -0.36 -5.20
C CYS A 176 -3.43 -0.31 -5.55
N SER A 177 -4.26 0.23 -4.65
CA SER A 177 -5.72 0.02 -4.69
C SER A 177 -6.56 1.30 -4.67
N SER A 178 -6.06 2.40 -4.10
CA SER A 178 -6.88 3.61 -3.98
C SER A 178 -7.07 4.30 -5.33
N GLN A 179 -8.30 4.73 -5.61
CA GLN A 179 -8.66 5.45 -6.83
C GLN A 179 -7.88 6.77 -7.00
N ARG A 180 -7.46 7.39 -5.88
CA ARG A 180 -6.65 8.62 -5.86
C ARG A 180 -5.34 8.46 -6.64
N PHE A 181 -4.75 7.26 -6.69
CA PHE A 181 -3.45 7.00 -7.31
C PHE A 181 -3.56 6.36 -8.71
N THR A 182 -4.73 6.39 -9.36
CA THR A 182 -4.92 5.76 -10.68
C THR A 182 -3.98 6.32 -11.74
N ALA A 183 -3.85 7.65 -11.84
CA ALA A 183 -2.95 8.29 -12.79
C ALA A 183 -1.48 7.93 -12.52
N LEU A 184 -1.06 7.97 -11.25
CA LEU A 184 0.30 7.60 -10.85
C LEU A 184 0.63 6.14 -11.19
N ARG A 185 -0.31 5.20 -10.96
CA ARG A 185 -0.15 3.80 -11.37
C ARG A 185 0.00 3.66 -12.89
N GLN A 186 -0.81 4.39 -13.67
CA GLN A 186 -0.71 4.37 -15.13
C GLN A 186 0.64 4.91 -15.61
N ARG A 187 1.14 5.98 -14.99
CA ARG A 187 2.46 6.55 -15.30
C ARG A 187 3.58 5.57 -14.95
N LEU A 188 3.57 5.00 -13.74
CA LEU A 188 4.52 3.97 -13.33
C LEU A 188 4.51 2.79 -14.30
N PHE A 189 3.34 2.28 -14.67
CA PHE A 189 3.23 1.12 -15.56
C PHE A 189 3.70 1.44 -16.99
N LYS A 190 3.43 2.64 -17.51
CA LYS A 190 3.84 3.03 -18.87
C LYS A 190 5.33 3.36 -19.00
N GLN A 191 5.96 3.89 -17.96
CA GLN A 191 7.35 4.36 -18.02
C GLN A 191 8.40 3.27 -17.79
N HIS A 192 8.02 2.13 -17.21
CA HIS A 192 8.96 1.09 -16.81
C HIS A 192 8.73 -0.20 -17.58
N THR A 193 9.80 -0.92 -17.88
CA THR A 193 9.73 -2.24 -18.50
C THR A 193 9.31 -3.31 -17.49
N ALA A 194 9.59 -3.10 -16.19
CA ALA A 194 9.15 -4.00 -15.15
C ALA A 194 8.92 -3.29 -13.80
N LEU A 195 7.87 -3.69 -13.10
CA LEU A 195 7.49 -3.23 -11.77
C LEU A 195 7.35 -4.42 -10.83
N TRP A 196 7.87 -4.29 -9.60
CA TRP A 196 7.70 -5.27 -8.53
C TRP A 196 7.11 -4.59 -7.30
N LEU A 197 6.06 -5.18 -6.74
CA LEU A 197 5.39 -4.71 -5.53
C LEU A 197 5.30 -5.83 -4.51
N ALA A 198 6.03 -5.69 -3.40
CA ALA A 198 5.90 -6.57 -2.24
C ALA A 198 5.08 -5.90 -1.14
N ASN A 199 3.95 -6.48 -0.77
CA ASN A 199 2.93 -5.85 0.06
C ASN A 199 2.93 -6.41 1.48
N PHE A 200 2.92 -5.55 2.50
CA PHE A 200 3.07 -5.93 3.91
C PHE A 200 1.96 -5.37 4.79
N GLU A 201 1.40 -6.26 5.61
CA GLU A 201 0.38 -5.94 6.61
C GLU A 201 0.99 -5.34 7.89
N ILE A 202 0.16 -4.71 8.72
CA ILE A 202 0.56 -4.20 10.05
C ILE A 202 0.31 -5.20 11.19
N PHE A 203 -0.43 -6.27 10.90
CA PHE A 203 -0.77 -7.33 11.84
C PHE A 203 -0.59 -8.72 11.21
N PRO A 204 0.00 -9.71 11.90
CA PRO A 204 0.41 -9.68 13.32
C PRO A 204 1.65 -8.83 13.64
N CYS A 205 2.59 -8.69 12.71
CA CYS A 205 3.82 -7.91 12.87
C CYS A 205 3.94 -6.82 11.80
N ARG A 206 4.74 -5.78 12.07
CA ARG A 206 4.92 -4.61 11.19
C ARG A 206 6.30 -4.61 10.57
N LEU A 207 6.42 -4.00 9.38
CA LEU A 207 7.71 -3.86 8.70
C LEU A 207 8.66 -2.94 9.49
N PHE A 208 8.16 -1.77 9.92
CA PHE A 208 8.86 -0.83 10.79
C PHE A 208 8.22 -0.77 12.17
N GLU A 209 9.06 -0.79 13.21
CA GLU A 209 8.63 -0.50 14.57
C GLU A 209 8.16 0.96 14.67
N GLY A 210 7.09 1.21 15.43
CA GLY A 210 6.50 2.55 15.59
C GLY A 210 5.63 3.04 14.42
N ALA A 211 5.73 2.48 13.21
CA ALA A 211 4.91 2.87 12.07
C ALA A 211 3.59 2.08 12.02
N PHE A 212 2.44 2.74 12.13
CA PHE A 212 1.11 2.12 11.97
C PHE A 212 0.61 2.27 10.53
N GLN A 213 1.38 1.75 9.57
CA GLN A 213 1.11 1.92 8.15
C GLN A 213 1.33 0.61 7.40
N ARG A 214 0.38 0.22 6.54
CA ARG A 214 0.58 -0.87 5.57
C ARG A 214 1.42 -0.37 4.41
N LEU A 215 2.42 -1.16 4.04
CA LEU A 215 3.48 -0.71 3.14
C LEU A 215 3.63 -1.65 1.95
N SER A 216 4.16 -1.10 0.88
CA SER A 216 4.63 -1.82 -0.29
C SER A 216 6.07 -1.43 -0.57
N ILE A 217 6.93 -2.41 -0.84
CA ILE A 217 8.24 -2.17 -1.44
C ILE A 217 8.00 -2.13 -2.95
N LEU A 218 8.12 -0.94 -3.53
CA LEU A 218 8.05 -0.67 -4.96
C LEU A 218 9.46 -0.72 -5.53
N LEU A 219 9.70 -1.65 -6.45
CA LEU A 219 10.87 -1.63 -7.32
C LEU A 219 10.38 -1.41 -8.75
N ALA A 220 11.03 -0.51 -9.48
CA ALA A 220 10.71 -0.23 -10.86
C ALA A 220 12.01 -0.21 -11.67
N SER A 221 12.02 -0.85 -12.83
CA SER A 221 13.15 -0.85 -13.75
C SER A 221 12.71 -0.35 -15.11
N GLN A 222 13.44 0.65 -15.61
CA GLN A 222 13.32 1.15 -16.95
C GLN A 222 14.55 0.72 -17.75
N GLN A 223 14.32 -0.03 -18.82
CA GLN A 223 15.33 -0.37 -19.82
C GLN A 223 14.87 0.13 -21.20
N SER A 224 15.80 0.60 -22.03
CA SER A 224 15.51 1.11 -23.39
C SER A 224 14.96 0.04 -24.35
N ASN A 225 14.85 -1.21 -23.92
CA ASN A 225 14.31 -2.29 -24.74
C ASN A 225 12.79 -2.18 -24.87
N SER A 226 12.30 -2.46 -26.08
CA SER A 226 10.90 -2.33 -26.51
C SER A 226 9.95 -3.41 -25.95
N LEU A 227 10.24 -3.98 -24.77
CA LEU A 227 9.38 -4.99 -24.14
C LEU A 227 8.13 -4.35 -23.56
N ALA A 228 7.01 -5.07 -23.63
CA ALA A 228 5.79 -4.67 -22.94
C ALA A 228 6.05 -4.60 -21.42
N PRO A 229 5.49 -3.62 -20.71
CA PRO A 229 5.67 -3.47 -19.28
C PRO A 229 5.12 -4.69 -18.54
N ALA A 230 5.95 -5.29 -17.67
CA ALA A 230 5.57 -6.41 -16.81
C ALA A 230 5.32 -5.94 -15.37
N LEU A 231 4.28 -6.47 -14.75
CA LEU A 231 3.96 -6.21 -13.34
C LEU A 231 4.09 -7.51 -12.55
N TYR A 232 4.89 -7.47 -11.49
CA TYR A 232 5.12 -8.56 -10.56
C TYR A 232 4.64 -8.14 -9.17
N VAL A 233 3.75 -8.93 -8.57
CA VAL A 233 3.12 -8.58 -7.30
C VAL A 233 3.21 -9.74 -6.32
N THR A 234 3.22 -9.43 -5.04
CA THR A 234 2.98 -10.42 -3.99
C THR A 234 1.57 -10.28 -3.42
N ARG A 235 1.10 -11.30 -2.73
CA ARG A 235 -0.01 -11.18 -1.77
C ARG A 235 0.33 -10.15 -0.68
N ILE A 236 -0.67 -9.78 0.11
CA ILE A 236 -0.43 -9.05 1.36
C ILE A 236 0.22 -10.02 2.36
N HIS A 237 1.51 -9.83 2.62
CA HIS A 237 2.27 -10.63 3.58
C HIS A 237 1.83 -10.33 5.01
N ARG A 238 1.51 -11.42 5.71
CA ARG A 238 1.19 -11.46 7.13
C ARG A 238 2.13 -12.45 7.79
N TRP A 239 2.63 -12.08 8.94
CA TRP A 239 3.79 -12.73 9.56
C TRP A 239 3.83 -12.45 11.06
N TYR A 240 4.41 -13.40 11.80
CA TYR A 240 4.75 -13.27 13.21
C TYR A 240 6.24 -12.92 13.36
N THR A 241 6.62 -12.40 14.53
CA THR A 241 7.99 -11.92 14.80
C THR A 241 9.08 -12.93 14.49
N VAL A 242 8.83 -14.22 14.75
CA VAL A 242 9.80 -15.31 14.50
C VAL A 242 10.11 -15.52 13.01
N GLU A 243 9.24 -15.04 12.11
CA GLU A 243 9.41 -15.16 10.66
C GLU A 243 10.27 -14.02 10.09
N ARG A 244 10.64 -13.01 10.91
CA ARG A 244 11.30 -11.79 10.45
C ARG A 244 12.61 -12.02 9.67
N PRO A 245 13.52 -12.89 10.10
CA PRO A 245 14.77 -13.14 9.38
C PRO A 245 14.58 -13.68 7.96
N TYR A 246 13.44 -14.31 7.67
CA TYR A 246 13.18 -15.00 6.41
C TYR A 246 12.20 -14.27 5.49
N LEU A 247 11.59 -13.16 5.94
CA LEU A 247 10.51 -12.52 5.21
C LEU A 247 10.88 -12.14 3.79
N LEU A 248 12.00 -11.44 3.62
CA LEU A 248 12.41 -10.95 2.31
C LEU A 248 12.93 -12.07 1.41
N SER A 249 13.63 -13.07 1.97
CA SER A 249 14.15 -14.21 1.22
C SER A 249 13.05 -15.18 0.75
N LEU A 250 11.89 -15.17 1.40
CA LEU A 250 10.75 -16.02 1.06
C LEU A 250 9.66 -15.28 0.26
N LEU A 251 9.94 -14.05 -0.22
CA LEU A 251 9.02 -13.36 -1.11
C LEU A 251 8.86 -14.16 -2.41
N HIS A 252 7.61 -14.38 -2.81
CA HIS A 252 7.27 -14.98 -4.08
C HIS A 252 6.43 -13.98 -4.88
N TYR A 253 6.92 -13.63 -6.06
CA TYR A 253 6.25 -12.70 -6.97
C TYR A 253 5.46 -13.45 -8.03
N THR A 254 4.21 -13.05 -8.22
CA THR A 254 3.35 -13.48 -9.32
C THR A 254 3.37 -12.41 -10.40
N GLN A 255 3.67 -12.79 -11.64
CA GLN A 255 3.50 -11.91 -12.79
C GLN A 255 2.00 -11.77 -13.11
N VAL A 256 1.50 -10.54 -13.17
CA VAL A 256 0.12 -10.24 -13.54
C VAL A 256 -0.04 -10.38 -15.06
N GLN A 257 -0.98 -11.22 -15.49
CA GLN A 257 -1.18 -11.54 -16.91
C GLN A 257 -2.18 -10.61 -17.60
N THR A 258 -3.21 -10.16 -16.88
CA THR A 258 -4.38 -9.46 -17.44
C THR A 258 -4.48 -7.99 -17.06
N LEU A 259 -3.35 -7.35 -16.78
CA LEU A 259 -3.37 -5.97 -16.29
C LEU A 259 -4.00 -4.98 -17.28
N GLN A 260 -3.83 -5.20 -18.59
CA GLN A 260 -4.32 -4.30 -19.65
C GLN A 260 -5.85 -4.23 -19.74
N THR A 261 -6.58 -5.22 -19.21
CA THR A 261 -8.05 -5.24 -19.25
C THR A 261 -8.69 -4.59 -18.03
N GLN A 262 -7.91 -4.18 -17.02
CA GLN A 262 -8.43 -3.58 -15.79
C GLN A 262 -8.60 -2.07 -15.91
N THR A 263 -9.85 -1.58 -15.75
CA THR A 263 -10.16 -0.15 -15.71
C THR A 263 -11.07 0.15 -14.50
N PRO A 264 -10.67 1.05 -13.58
CA PRO A 264 -9.38 1.73 -13.52
C PRO A 264 -8.23 0.75 -13.23
N LEU A 265 -7.01 1.12 -13.64
CA LEU A 265 -5.82 0.31 -13.36
C LEU A 265 -5.63 0.16 -11.85
N THR A 266 -5.53 -1.08 -11.38
CA THR A 266 -5.16 -1.43 -10.00
C THR A 266 -3.93 -2.32 -10.03
N PHE A 267 -3.13 -2.29 -8.96
CA PHE A 267 -2.08 -3.28 -8.77
C PHE A 267 -2.62 -4.36 -7.82
N PRO A 268 -3.05 -5.52 -8.34
CA PRO A 268 -3.62 -6.56 -7.50
C PRO A 268 -2.55 -7.14 -6.56
N LYS A 269 -2.99 -7.78 -5.47
CA LYS A 269 -2.10 -8.53 -4.58
C LYS A 269 -2.38 -10.01 -4.74
N LEU A 270 -1.49 -10.71 -5.44
CA LEU A 270 -1.67 -12.09 -5.84
C LEU A 270 -0.62 -13.00 -5.18
N ALA A 271 -1.07 -14.11 -4.61
CA ALA A 271 -0.21 -15.15 -4.06
C ALA A 271 0.34 -16.09 -5.15
N SER A 272 -0.40 -16.26 -6.24
CA SER A 272 -0.07 -17.17 -7.34
C SER A 272 -0.85 -16.82 -8.61
N THR A 273 -0.45 -17.40 -9.74
CA THR A 273 -1.21 -17.34 -11.00
C THR A 273 -2.58 -18.03 -10.87
N GLN A 274 -2.71 -19.05 -10.02
CA GLN A 274 -3.99 -19.69 -9.71
C GLN A 274 -5.00 -18.69 -9.14
N GLN A 275 -4.56 -17.81 -8.23
CA GLN A 275 -5.41 -16.73 -7.72
C GLN A 275 -5.91 -15.82 -8.85
N GLU A 276 -5.04 -15.45 -9.80
CA GLU A 276 -5.44 -14.62 -10.93
C GLU A 276 -6.52 -15.31 -11.79
N HIS A 277 -6.34 -16.60 -12.09
CA HIS A 277 -7.31 -17.39 -12.85
C HIS A 277 -8.67 -17.47 -12.15
N ILE A 278 -8.70 -17.66 -10.83
CA ILE A 278 -9.93 -17.65 -10.02
C ILE A 278 -10.64 -16.29 -10.17
N LEU A 279 -9.90 -15.19 -10.03
CA LEU A 279 -10.44 -13.83 -10.16
C LEU A 279 -10.95 -13.52 -11.58
N GLN A 280 -10.32 -14.08 -12.61
CA GLN A 280 -10.79 -13.95 -13.98
C GLN A 280 -12.07 -14.76 -14.22
N ARG A 281 -12.14 -16.01 -13.70
CA ARG A 281 -13.33 -16.84 -13.84
C ARG A 281 -14.57 -16.20 -13.22
N ILE A 282 -14.45 -15.64 -12.01
CA ILE A 282 -15.60 -14.94 -11.39
C ILE A 282 -16.09 -13.76 -12.25
N GLN A 283 -15.18 -13.01 -12.86
CA GLN A 283 -15.53 -11.90 -13.74
C GLN A 283 -16.21 -12.37 -15.03
N GLN A 284 -15.70 -13.45 -15.63
CA GLN A 284 -16.23 -14.04 -16.87
C GLN A 284 -17.63 -14.63 -16.65
N SER A 285 -17.81 -15.46 -15.62
CA SER A 285 -19.09 -16.12 -15.31
C SER A 285 -20.19 -15.15 -14.93
N ALA A 286 -19.86 -13.98 -14.38
CA ALA A 286 -20.86 -12.99 -14.01
C ALA A 286 -21.51 -12.27 -15.22
N ALA A 287 -21.01 -12.45 -16.44
CA ALA A 287 -21.55 -11.84 -17.66
C ALA A 287 -21.79 -10.32 -17.53
N SER A 288 -20.81 -9.60 -16.97
CA SER A 288 -20.87 -8.17 -16.65
C SER A 288 -21.91 -7.76 -15.59
N MET A 289 -22.57 -8.70 -14.90
CA MET A 289 -23.34 -8.42 -13.70
C MET A 289 -22.43 -8.29 -12.48
N ASN A 290 -22.86 -7.49 -11.51
CA ASN A 290 -22.18 -7.31 -10.23
C ASN A 290 -23.20 -6.95 -9.14
N ILE A 291 -22.76 -6.92 -7.89
CA ILE A 291 -23.60 -6.54 -6.75
C ILE A 291 -24.22 -5.15 -6.99
N GLY A 292 -23.45 -4.21 -7.53
CA GLY A 292 -23.86 -2.85 -7.83
C GLY A 292 -25.14 -2.76 -8.68
N LYS A 293 -25.27 -3.63 -9.68
CA LYS A 293 -26.44 -3.71 -10.58
C LYS A 293 -27.68 -4.35 -9.94
N SER A 294 -27.52 -4.99 -8.79
CA SER A 294 -28.61 -5.65 -8.05
C SER A 294 -29.18 -4.77 -6.93
N ILE A 295 -28.56 -3.61 -6.68
CA ILE A 295 -28.97 -2.68 -5.61
C ILE A 295 -30.19 -1.88 -6.06
N ALA A 296 -31.15 -1.70 -5.14
CA ALA A 296 -32.32 -0.87 -5.34
C ALA A 296 -31.95 0.63 -5.40
N ASP A 297 -32.66 1.40 -6.24
CA ASP A 297 -32.43 2.83 -6.42
C ASP A 297 -32.76 3.68 -5.17
N LYS A 298 -33.58 3.13 -4.27
CA LYS A 298 -34.03 3.78 -3.03
C LYS A 298 -33.82 2.84 -1.84
N PRO A 299 -33.66 3.39 -0.62
CA PRO A 299 -33.67 2.59 0.58
C PRO A 299 -34.92 1.73 0.70
N THR A 300 -34.74 0.47 1.08
CA THR A 300 -35.80 -0.52 1.33
C THR A 300 -35.59 -1.17 2.70
N ASP A 301 -36.56 -1.96 3.16
CA ASP A 301 -36.42 -2.76 4.38
C ASP A 301 -35.49 -3.97 4.21
N TYR A 302 -35.08 -4.27 2.97
CA TYR A 302 -34.20 -5.40 2.64
C TYR A 302 -32.79 -4.89 2.38
N TYR A 303 -31.92 -5.02 3.38
CA TYR A 303 -30.59 -4.46 3.29
C TYR A 303 -29.51 -5.40 3.82
N VAL A 304 -28.27 -5.10 3.41
CA VAL A 304 -27.06 -5.62 4.03
C VAL A 304 -26.30 -4.46 4.64
N TYR A 305 -26.08 -4.54 5.94
CA TYR A 305 -25.18 -3.67 6.68
C TYR A 305 -23.78 -4.28 6.70
N TYR A 306 -22.75 -3.48 6.42
CA TYR A 306 -21.36 -3.91 6.56
C TYR A 306 -20.46 -2.77 7.07
N GLN A 307 -19.36 -3.14 7.71
CA GLN A 307 -18.38 -2.17 8.23
C GLN A 307 -17.28 -1.91 7.20
N GLU A 308 -16.90 -0.63 7.04
CA GLU A 308 -15.77 -0.26 6.18
C GLU A 308 -14.45 -0.82 6.72
N ALA A 309 -14.23 -0.75 8.03
CA ALA A 309 -13.03 -1.29 8.66
C ALA A 309 -13.09 -2.81 8.75
N THR A 310 -12.37 -3.46 7.85
CA THR A 310 -12.27 -4.91 7.68
C THR A 310 -10.82 -5.37 7.94
N ASN A 311 -10.61 -6.63 8.27
CA ASN A 311 -9.25 -7.20 8.30
C ASN A 311 -9.29 -8.63 7.77
N TYR A 312 -9.55 -9.62 8.64
CA TYR A 312 -9.61 -11.04 8.27
C TYR A 312 -11.01 -11.54 7.88
N TRP A 313 -12.04 -10.80 8.30
CA TRP A 313 -13.44 -11.18 8.14
C TRP A 313 -14.26 -9.93 7.84
N MET A 314 -15.01 -9.99 6.75
CA MET A 314 -16.04 -9.04 6.38
C MET A 314 -17.17 -9.28 7.38
N LYS A 315 -17.73 -8.23 7.95
CA LYS A 315 -18.77 -8.35 8.98
C LYS A 315 -20.05 -7.81 8.37
N ALA A 316 -20.61 -8.56 7.43
CA ALA A 316 -21.83 -8.21 6.73
C ALA A 316 -23.02 -8.95 7.37
N VAL A 317 -24.12 -8.25 7.63
CA VAL A 317 -25.31 -8.77 8.29
C VAL A 317 -26.57 -8.07 7.74
N CYS A 318 -27.75 -8.68 7.87
CA CYS A 318 -29.02 -8.07 7.43
C CYS A 318 -29.75 -7.34 8.57
N HIS A 319 -28.99 -6.91 9.60
CA HIS A 319 -29.46 -6.10 10.71
C HIS A 319 -28.39 -5.06 11.10
N VAL A 320 -28.79 -3.97 11.75
CA VAL A 320 -27.83 -3.00 12.29
C VAL A 320 -27.24 -3.55 13.60
N PRO A 321 -25.91 -3.72 13.71
CA PRO A 321 -25.29 -4.18 14.95
C PRO A 321 -25.50 -3.20 16.10
N PHE A 322 -25.67 -3.70 17.32
CA PHE A 322 -25.78 -2.85 18.50
C PHE A 322 -24.51 -2.02 18.71
N TYR A 323 -24.71 -0.73 18.94
CA TYR A 323 -23.67 0.22 19.29
C TYR A 323 -24.22 1.32 20.20
N LYS A 324 -23.46 1.67 21.21
CA LYS A 324 -23.81 2.69 22.20
C LYS A 324 -22.56 3.46 22.58
N LYS A 325 -22.64 4.78 22.48
CA LYS A 325 -21.55 5.71 22.85
C LYS A 325 -22.05 6.60 23.98
N ASN A 326 -21.34 6.60 25.10
CA ASN A 326 -21.63 7.46 26.26
C ASN A 326 -23.10 7.37 26.73
N GLY A 327 -23.65 6.16 26.85
CA GLY A 327 -25.04 5.98 27.28
C GLY A 327 -26.07 6.00 26.14
N GLN A 328 -25.74 6.58 24.98
CA GLN A 328 -26.68 6.76 23.88
C GLN A 328 -26.53 5.67 22.80
N VAL A 329 -27.61 4.93 22.55
CA VAL A 329 -27.68 3.94 21.46
C VAL A 329 -27.76 4.67 20.11
N MET A 330 -26.93 4.26 19.16
CA MET A 330 -26.85 4.84 17.81
C MET A 330 -26.27 3.82 16.82
N ALA A 331 -26.36 4.11 15.52
CA ALA A 331 -25.75 3.25 14.51
C ALA A 331 -24.21 3.23 14.67
N PRO A 332 -23.54 2.08 14.44
CA PRO A 332 -22.09 2.02 14.52
C PRO A 332 -21.44 2.93 13.47
N PRO A 333 -20.37 3.67 13.83
CA PRO A 333 -19.69 4.58 12.91
C PRO A 333 -19.05 3.82 11.74
N HIS A 334 -18.96 4.48 10.57
CA HIS A 334 -18.40 3.91 9.34
C HIS A 334 -19.11 2.63 8.85
N GLY A 335 -20.38 2.44 9.26
CA GLY A 335 -21.29 1.46 8.68
C GLY A 335 -21.80 1.91 7.32
N ARG A 336 -22.02 0.95 6.42
CA ARG A 336 -22.57 1.17 5.08
C ARG A 336 -23.72 0.20 4.83
N PHE A 337 -24.64 0.62 3.96
CA PHE A 337 -25.81 -0.16 3.58
C PHE A 337 -25.79 -0.45 2.08
N LEU A 338 -26.29 -1.63 1.72
CA LEU A 338 -26.74 -1.99 0.38
C LEU A 338 -28.23 -2.33 0.49
N PHE A 339 -29.07 -1.72 -0.33
CA PHE A 339 -30.52 -1.94 -0.31
C PHE A 339 -30.93 -2.78 -1.52
N PHE A 340 -31.91 -3.66 -1.35
CA PHE A 340 -32.33 -4.63 -2.37
C PHE A 340 -33.85 -4.64 -2.53
N ALA A 341 -34.34 -5.17 -3.65
CA ALA A 341 -35.77 -5.24 -3.95
C ALA A 341 -36.51 -6.27 -3.09
N ASP A 342 -35.81 -7.30 -2.64
CA ASP A 342 -36.39 -8.42 -1.88
C ASP A 342 -35.40 -8.97 -0.85
N TRP A 343 -35.94 -9.71 0.11
CA TRP A 343 -35.19 -10.29 1.23
C TRP A 343 -34.22 -11.40 0.80
N GLN A 344 -34.59 -12.23 -0.17
CA GLN A 344 -33.74 -13.32 -0.63
C GLN A 344 -32.45 -12.78 -1.25
N THR A 345 -32.54 -11.75 -2.09
CA THR A 345 -31.39 -11.07 -2.67
C THR A 345 -30.48 -10.49 -1.58
N ALA A 346 -31.04 -9.81 -0.58
CA ALA A 346 -30.26 -9.26 0.53
C ALA A 346 -29.50 -10.35 1.29
N GLN A 347 -30.15 -11.47 1.61
CA GLN A 347 -29.52 -12.59 2.30
C GLN A 347 -28.43 -13.27 1.47
N SER A 348 -28.70 -13.53 0.19
CA SER A 348 -27.71 -14.11 -0.73
C SER A 348 -26.47 -13.22 -0.85
N VAL A 349 -26.64 -11.90 -0.97
CA VAL A 349 -25.51 -10.96 -0.97
C VAL A 349 -24.79 -10.96 0.37
N MET A 350 -25.49 -10.99 1.51
CA MET A 350 -24.87 -11.09 2.83
C MET A 350 -23.99 -12.34 2.96
N ALA A 351 -24.47 -13.51 2.49
CA ALA A 351 -23.68 -14.73 2.47
C ALA A 351 -22.43 -14.60 1.59
N VAL A 352 -22.58 -14.04 0.38
CA VAL A 352 -21.45 -13.80 -0.54
C VAL A 352 -20.42 -12.88 0.10
N LEU A 353 -20.81 -11.75 0.70
CA LEU A 353 -19.87 -10.80 1.29
C LEU A 353 -19.06 -11.39 2.45
N ASN A 354 -19.58 -12.40 3.15
CA ASN A 354 -18.86 -13.06 4.24
C ASN A 354 -18.01 -14.27 3.78
N SER A 355 -18.17 -14.73 2.53
CA SER A 355 -17.47 -15.89 1.97
C SER A 355 -15.95 -15.72 1.91
N SER A 356 -15.22 -16.85 1.82
CA SER A 356 -13.77 -16.83 1.59
C SER A 356 -13.42 -16.35 0.18
N LEU A 357 -14.29 -16.60 -0.81
CA LEU A 357 -14.12 -16.05 -2.16
C LEU A 357 -14.18 -14.52 -2.16
N PHE A 358 -15.12 -13.92 -1.42
CA PHE A 358 -15.17 -12.47 -1.29
C PHE A 358 -13.98 -11.93 -0.49
N TYR A 359 -13.51 -12.66 0.53
CA TYR A 359 -12.26 -12.32 1.21
C TYR A 359 -11.06 -12.29 0.23
N LEU A 360 -10.97 -13.28 -0.67
CA LEU A 360 -9.92 -13.32 -1.68
C LEU A 360 -10.00 -12.11 -2.61
N TRP A 361 -11.20 -11.74 -3.07
CA TRP A 361 -11.44 -10.52 -3.85
C TRP A 361 -11.00 -9.26 -3.09
N PHE A 362 -11.44 -9.10 -1.84
CA PHE A 362 -11.03 -8.01 -0.98
C PHE A 362 -9.51 -7.94 -0.82
N ALA A 363 -8.88 -9.05 -0.43
CA ALA A 363 -7.43 -9.12 -0.25
C ALA A 363 -6.66 -8.82 -1.53
N SER A 364 -7.24 -9.11 -2.70
CA SER A 364 -6.63 -8.86 -4.03
C SER A 364 -6.70 -7.39 -4.44
N PHE A 365 -7.79 -6.68 -4.13
CA PHE A 365 -8.03 -5.33 -4.68
C PHE A 365 -8.13 -4.19 -3.66
N SER A 366 -8.19 -4.46 -2.36
CA SER A 366 -8.24 -3.42 -1.31
C SER A 366 -6.86 -2.96 -0.82
N ASP A 367 -6.80 -2.16 0.23
CA ASP A 367 -5.57 -1.88 0.97
C ASP A 367 -5.34 -2.84 2.16
N GLY A 368 -6.14 -3.90 2.28
CA GLY A 368 -6.12 -4.84 3.41
C GLY A 368 -6.92 -4.37 4.63
N PHE A 369 -7.60 -3.23 4.57
CA PHE A 369 -8.40 -2.70 5.69
C PHE A 369 -9.72 -2.05 5.30
N HIS A 370 -9.69 -1.08 4.40
CA HIS A 370 -10.89 -0.33 4.02
C HIS A 370 -11.64 -1.10 2.93
N LEU A 371 -12.80 -1.62 3.29
CA LEU A 371 -13.77 -2.19 2.36
C LEU A 371 -14.57 -1.06 1.73
N SER A 372 -14.05 -0.54 0.61
CA SER A 372 -14.70 0.56 -0.11
C SER A 372 -16.04 0.12 -0.70
N HIS A 373 -16.98 1.06 -0.79
CA HIS A 373 -18.28 0.78 -1.38
C HIS A 373 -18.20 0.40 -2.86
N ALA A 374 -17.26 0.99 -3.60
CA ALA A 374 -16.99 0.61 -4.99
C ALA A 374 -16.55 -0.86 -5.07
N LEU A 375 -15.57 -1.28 -4.25
CA LEU A 375 -15.07 -2.65 -4.28
C LEU A 375 -16.14 -3.70 -3.97
N VAL A 376 -17.08 -3.38 -3.09
CA VAL A 376 -18.24 -4.22 -2.77
C VAL A 376 -19.19 -4.29 -3.97
N LYS A 377 -19.54 -3.14 -4.56
CA LYS A 377 -20.43 -3.07 -5.73
C LYS A 377 -19.85 -3.76 -6.96
N ASP A 378 -18.54 -3.71 -7.13
CA ASP A 378 -17.84 -4.24 -8.29
C ASP A 378 -17.65 -5.77 -8.23
N PHE A 379 -17.98 -6.42 -7.10
CA PHE A 379 -17.87 -7.87 -6.99
C PHE A 379 -18.76 -8.56 -8.05
N PRO A 380 -18.17 -9.39 -8.94
CA PRO A 380 -18.91 -10.06 -10.01
C PRO A 380 -19.91 -11.06 -9.46
N LEU A 381 -21.18 -10.88 -9.78
CA LEU A 381 -22.27 -11.70 -9.27
C LEU A 381 -23.44 -11.63 -10.25
N SER A 382 -24.06 -12.78 -10.55
CA SER A 382 -25.17 -12.86 -11.50
C SER A 382 -26.53 -13.00 -10.80
N GLN A 383 -27.59 -12.73 -11.56
CA GLN A 383 -28.96 -12.95 -11.10
C GLN A 383 -29.25 -14.43 -10.79
N ALA A 384 -28.67 -15.37 -11.55
CA ALA A 384 -28.90 -16.80 -11.35
C ALA A 384 -28.41 -17.27 -9.98
N LEU A 385 -27.28 -16.73 -9.51
CA LEU A 385 -26.76 -17.03 -8.18
C LEU A 385 -27.69 -16.48 -7.07
N LEU A 386 -28.24 -15.27 -7.25
CA LEU A 386 -29.14 -14.65 -6.27
C LEU A 386 -30.45 -15.43 -6.08
N LEU A 387 -30.92 -16.07 -7.16
CA LEU A 387 -32.14 -16.89 -7.16
C LEU A 387 -31.93 -18.29 -6.56
N SER A 388 -30.71 -18.67 -6.19
CA SER A 388 -30.42 -19.99 -5.61
C SER A 388 -31.09 -20.19 -4.24
N SER A 389 -31.96 -21.19 -4.14
CA SER A 389 -32.62 -21.58 -2.88
C SER A 389 -31.64 -22.18 -1.88
N GLU A 390 -30.62 -22.90 -2.35
CA GLU A 390 -29.57 -23.48 -1.52
C GLU A 390 -28.74 -22.38 -0.85
N LEU A 391 -28.33 -21.38 -1.63
CA LEU A 391 -27.59 -20.23 -1.11
C LEU A 391 -28.43 -19.43 -0.10
N SER A 392 -29.71 -19.19 -0.41
CA SER A 392 -30.63 -18.51 0.51
C SER A 392 -30.79 -19.25 1.84
N THR A 393 -30.89 -20.59 1.80
CA THR A 393 -30.98 -21.43 3.00
C THR A 393 -29.72 -21.32 3.85
N LEU A 394 -28.53 -21.39 3.23
CA LEU A 394 -27.27 -21.21 3.94
C LEU A 394 -27.10 -19.78 4.47
N ALA A 395 -27.59 -18.77 3.75
CA ALA A 395 -27.56 -17.39 4.20
C ALA A 395 -28.36 -17.17 5.49
N GLN A 396 -29.57 -17.73 5.57
CA GLN A 396 -30.38 -17.71 6.80
C GLN A 396 -29.66 -18.39 7.96
N LYS A 397 -29.09 -19.57 7.70
CA LYS A 397 -28.31 -20.32 8.71
C LYS A 397 -27.09 -19.54 9.17
N LEU A 398 -26.37 -18.90 8.24
CA LEU A 398 -25.20 -18.08 8.53
C LEU A 398 -25.56 -16.89 9.41
N GLU A 399 -26.62 -16.15 9.09
CA GLU A 399 -27.00 -14.97 9.88
C GLU A 399 -27.34 -15.34 11.32
N LEU A 400 -28.08 -16.45 11.51
CA LEU A 400 -28.38 -16.97 12.85
C LEU A 400 -27.09 -17.38 13.59
N ASP A 401 -26.18 -18.07 12.92
CA ASP A 401 -24.92 -18.53 13.51
C ASP A 401 -23.98 -17.36 13.89
N ILE A 402 -23.92 -16.31 13.06
CA ILE A 402 -23.20 -15.06 13.36
C ILE A 402 -23.75 -14.43 14.65
N GLN A 403 -25.09 -14.42 14.82
CA GLN A 403 -25.73 -13.89 16.02
C GLN A 403 -25.45 -14.75 17.26
N ILE A 404 -25.48 -16.08 17.14
CA ILE A 404 -25.13 -17.02 18.23
C ILE A 404 -23.69 -16.76 18.72
N HIS A 405 -22.77 -16.45 17.81
CA HIS A 405 -21.37 -16.21 18.12
C HIS A 405 -21.01 -14.74 18.32
N ALA A 406 -22.01 -13.84 18.30
CA ALA A 406 -21.84 -12.45 18.63
C ALA A 406 -21.62 -12.27 20.14
N ARG A 407 -20.77 -11.33 20.55
CA ARG A 407 -20.52 -11.04 21.97
C ARG A 407 -20.60 -9.55 22.25
N PRO A 408 -21.19 -9.12 23.38
CA PRO A 408 -21.07 -7.73 23.81
C PRO A 408 -19.61 -7.41 24.17
N SER A 409 -19.20 -6.19 23.88
CA SER A 409 -17.88 -5.66 24.19
C SER A 409 -17.98 -4.23 24.68
N THR A 410 -17.22 -3.91 25.72
CA THR A 410 -17.11 -2.55 26.28
C THR A 410 -15.68 -2.06 26.13
N ARG A 411 -15.51 -0.85 25.60
CA ARG A 411 -14.21 -0.24 25.33
C ARG A 411 -14.20 1.20 25.82
N ASN A 412 -13.12 1.57 26.52
CA ASN A 412 -12.85 2.96 26.87
C ASN A 412 -11.90 3.53 25.82
N THR A 413 -12.36 4.51 25.05
CA THR A 413 -11.54 5.20 24.04
C THR A 413 -11.33 6.64 24.44
N GLN A 414 -10.08 7.09 24.52
CA GLN A 414 -9.76 8.50 24.75
C GLN A 414 -9.89 9.28 23.44
N SER A 415 -10.45 10.50 23.50
CA SER A 415 -10.41 11.41 22.36
C SER A 415 -8.96 11.77 22.01
N LYS A 416 -8.66 11.88 20.71
CA LYS A 416 -7.34 12.31 20.19
C LYS A 416 -7.19 13.85 20.12
N THR A 417 -8.20 14.61 20.55
CA THR A 417 -8.14 16.08 20.55
C THR A 417 -7.38 16.59 21.79
N PRO A 418 -6.34 17.44 21.63
CA PRO A 418 -5.53 17.95 22.74
C PRO A 418 -6.35 18.68 23.82
N ASP A 419 -7.45 19.34 23.45
CA ASP A 419 -8.18 20.26 24.34
C ASP A 419 -9.35 19.65 25.12
N THR A 420 -9.69 18.38 24.88
CA THR A 420 -10.73 17.69 25.68
C THR A 420 -10.34 16.22 25.90
N GLN A 421 -9.82 15.91 27.09
CA GLN A 421 -9.67 14.53 27.57
C GLN A 421 -11.05 13.93 27.90
N SER A 422 -11.90 13.79 26.88
CA SER A 422 -13.15 13.05 27.02
C SER A 422 -12.85 11.56 26.82
N VAL A 423 -13.10 10.77 27.87
CA VAL A 423 -13.13 9.31 27.76
C VAL A 423 -14.52 8.94 27.22
N HIS A 424 -14.55 8.33 26.05
CA HIS A 424 -15.76 7.75 25.50
C HIS A 424 -15.90 6.29 25.95
N LEU A 425 -17.03 5.97 26.58
CA LEU A 425 -17.46 4.61 26.84
C LEU A 425 -18.20 4.10 25.60
N ILE A 426 -17.67 3.05 24.98
CA ILE A 426 -18.28 2.41 23.81
C ILE A 426 -18.71 1.00 24.19
N GLU A 427 -19.99 0.70 24.02
CA GLU A 427 -20.54 -0.65 24.11
C GLU A 427 -20.98 -1.08 22.71
N LEU A 428 -20.55 -2.25 22.24
CA LEU A 428 -20.83 -2.72 20.88
C LEU A 428 -20.93 -4.24 20.79
N THR A 429 -21.55 -4.74 19.73
CA THR A 429 -21.51 -6.16 19.36
C THR A 429 -20.25 -6.50 18.55
N GLU A 430 -19.48 -7.48 19.00
CA GLU A 430 -18.37 -8.09 18.26
C GLU A 430 -18.78 -9.42 17.63
N TYR A 431 -18.57 -9.57 16.32
CA TYR A 431 -18.79 -10.82 15.60
C TYR A 431 -17.52 -11.68 15.54
N TYR A 432 -17.62 -12.95 15.95
CA TYR A 432 -16.54 -13.92 15.94
C TYR A 432 -16.67 -14.91 14.77
N MET A 433 -16.57 -14.38 13.55
CA MET A 433 -16.85 -15.07 12.27
C MET A 433 -16.11 -16.41 12.06
N ARG A 434 -14.97 -16.63 12.73
CA ARG A 434 -14.24 -17.90 12.64
C ARG A 434 -15.08 -19.12 13.04
N PHE A 435 -16.06 -18.94 13.93
CA PHE A 435 -16.91 -20.04 14.38
C PHE A 435 -17.93 -20.44 13.31
N SER A 436 -18.33 -19.48 12.47
CA SER A 436 -19.21 -19.71 11.32
C SER A 436 -18.49 -20.24 10.09
N LYS A 437 -17.17 -20.49 10.16
CA LYS A 437 -16.37 -20.97 9.01
C LYS A 437 -16.94 -22.22 8.34
N PRO A 438 -17.47 -23.25 9.04
CA PRO A 438 -18.07 -24.40 8.37
C PRO A 438 -19.23 -24.01 7.43
N ILE A 439 -20.09 -23.08 7.84
CA ILE A 439 -21.20 -22.58 7.00
C ILE A 439 -20.65 -21.74 5.84
N LEU A 440 -19.61 -20.93 6.09
CA LEU A 440 -18.94 -20.17 5.03
C LEU A 440 -18.31 -21.10 3.98
N ASP A 441 -17.77 -22.25 4.40
CA ASP A 441 -17.20 -23.25 3.49
C ASP A 441 -18.27 -23.93 2.65
N ASP A 442 -19.46 -24.17 3.21
CA ASP A 442 -20.62 -24.64 2.43
C ASP A 442 -21.07 -23.59 1.42
N ILE A 443 -21.05 -22.30 1.78
CA ILE A 443 -21.34 -21.20 0.84
C ILE A 443 -20.30 -21.17 -0.27
N ASP A 444 -19.00 -21.23 0.06
CA ASP A 444 -17.91 -21.23 -0.92
C ASP A 444 -17.99 -22.44 -1.88
N ARG A 445 -18.51 -23.59 -1.43
CA ARG A 445 -18.79 -24.75 -2.32
C ARG A 445 -19.87 -24.45 -3.35
N ILE A 446 -20.96 -23.78 -2.96
CA ILE A 446 -22.00 -23.35 -3.92
C ILE A 446 -21.42 -22.32 -4.91
N LEU A 447 -20.63 -21.36 -4.40
CA LEU A 447 -19.96 -20.37 -5.25
C LEU A 447 -19.01 -21.04 -6.24
N ALA A 448 -18.24 -22.03 -5.80
CA ALA A 448 -17.33 -22.79 -6.67
C ALA A 448 -18.06 -23.52 -7.80
N LEU A 449 -19.20 -24.16 -7.51
CA LEU A 449 -20.03 -24.78 -8.54
C LEU A 449 -20.54 -23.74 -9.55
N TYR A 450 -21.01 -22.60 -9.04
CA TYR A 450 -21.54 -21.51 -9.87
C TYR A 450 -20.48 -20.90 -10.79
N TYR A 451 -19.27 -20.64 -10.27
CA TYR A 451 -18.17 -20.05 -11.02
C TYR A 451 -17.29 -21.07 -11.76
N HIS A 452 -17.71 -22.35 -11.81
CA HIS A 452 -17.00 -23.44 -12.47
C HIS A 452 -15.54 -23.58 -12.01
N PHE A 453 -15.34 -23.57 -10.71
CA PHE A 453 -14.04 -23.82 -10.08
C PHE A 453 -13.69 -25.30 -10.13
N THR A 454 -12.40 -25.59 -10.30
CA THR A 454 -11.88 -26.94 -10.06
C THR A 454 -11.83 -27.23 -8.56
N THR A 455 -11.57 -28.48 -8.18
CA THR A 455 -11.31 -28.84 -6.78
C THR A 455 -10.14 -28.05 -6.21
N ASP A 456 -9.07 -27.86 -6.98
CA ASP A 456 -7.88 -27.09 -6.56
C ASP A 456 -8.19 -25.61 -6.36
N ASP A 457 -9.04 -25.03 -7.21
CA ASP A 457 -9.47 -23.63 -7.08
C ASP A 457 -10.28 -23.41 -5.80
N LEU A 458 -11.20 -24.33 -5.51
CA LEU A 458 -11.96 -24.30 -4.26
C LEU A 458 -11.03 -24.46 -3.06
N ASP A 459 -10.10 -25.43 -3.09
CA ASP A 459 -9.13 -25.64 -2.01
C ASP A 459 -8.31 -24.37 -1.72
N PHE A 460 -7.82 -23.72 -2.79
CA PHE A 460 -7.12 -22.45 -2.69
C PHE A 460 -7.96 -21.37 -1.99
N VAL A 461 -9.22 -21.21 -2.38
CA VAL A 461 -10.15 -20.21 -1.79
C VAL A 461 -10.40 -20.50 -0.31
N LEU A 462 -10.68 -21.75 0.05
CA LEU A 462 -11.03 -22.14 1.42
C LEU A 462 -9.86 -21.95 2.40
N HIS A 463 -8.62 -22.11 1.92
CA HIS A 463 -7.41 -22.07 2.73
C HIS A 463 -6.61 -20.76 2.62
N TYR A 464 -7.03 -19.82 1.76
CA TYR A 464 -6.36 -18.54 1.60
C TYR A 464 -6.28 -17.77 2.94
N ASP A 465 -5.04 -17.51 3.38
CA ASP A 465 -4.68 -16.95 4.70
C ASP A 465 -5.29 -17.69 5.92
N GLY A 466 -5.59 -18.99 5.80
CA GLY A 466 -6.17 -19.80 6.87
C GLY A 466 -5.41 -19.70 8.20
N LYS A 467 -4.06 -19.68 8.14
CA LYS A 467 -3.16 -19.45 9.29
C LYS A 467 -3.52 -18.20 10.07
N HIS A 468 -3.97 -17.12 9.43
CA HIS A 468 -4.27 -15.85 10.10
C HIS A 468 -5.76 -15.68 10.41
N ARG A 469 -6.64 -16.30 9.63
CA ARG A 469 -8.10 -16.22 9.82
C ARG A 469 -8.60 -17.09 10.97
N LEU A 470 -8.00 -18.27 11.16
CA LEU A 470 -8.46 -19.26 12.14
C LEU A 470 -7.74 -19.19 13.49
N THR A 471 -6.49 -18.71 13.51
CA THR A 471 -5.73 -18.62 14.76
C THR A 471 -6.40 -17.62 15.71
N SER A 472 -6.55 -17.99 16.98
CA SER A 472 -7.06 -17.10 18.00
C SER A 472 -6.15 -15.86 18.04
N GLN A 473 -6.74 -14.67 17.87
CA GLN A 473 -6.03 -13.45 18.24
C GLN A 473 -5.81 -13.54 19.76
N HIS A 474 -4.64 -14.01 20.20
CA HIS A 474 -4.20 -13.74 21.54
C HIS A 474 -4.12 -12.22 21.67
N LYS A 475 -5.16 -11.63 22.29
CA LYS A 475 -5.20 -10.23 22.70
C LYS A 475 -4.06 -10.01 23.71
N LYS A 476 -2.86 -9.75 23.21
CA LYS A 476 -1.80 -9.06 23.93
C LYS A 476 -1.00 -8.23 22.94
N TYR A 477 -1.53 -7.04 22.62
CA TYR A 477 -0.69 -5.93 22.21
C TYR A 477 -1.16 -4.69 22.98
N LYS A 478 -0.72 -4.60 24.24
CA LYS A 478 -0.27 -3.33 24.80
C LYS A 478 1.17 -3.17 24.30
N GLY A 479 1.38 -2.14 23.50
CA GLY A 479 2.65 -1.71 22.95
C GLY A 479 2.45 -0.30 22.44
#